data_AF-A0AA49GBM3-F1
#
_entry.id   AF-A0AA49GBM3-F1
#
_cell.length_a   1.000
_cell.length_b   1.000
_cell.length_c   1.000
_cell.angle_alpha   90.00
_cell.angle_beta   90.00
_cell.angle_gamma   90.00
#
_symmetry.space_group_name_H-M   'P 1'
#
loop_
_entity.id
_entity.type
_entity.pdbx_description
1 polymer ?
#
loop_
_entity_poly.entity_id
_entity_poly.type
_entity_poly.pdbx_seq_one_letter_code
_entity_poly.pdbx_strand_id
1 'polypeptide(L)' 'MYIIKVKGKAKIPDYIQLRDDDFVLIAYFRADRPLKNLDKYGLEGKEDALQEVINQLPFGKIQALDI' A
#
# COMPACT_ATOMS: atom_id res chain seq x y z
N MET A 1 8.67 -5.89 -5.20
CA MET A 1 7.95 -5.01 -4.25
C MET A 1 6.79 -5.78 -3.62
N TYR A 2 6.48 -5.52 -2.36
CA TYR A 2 5.36 -6.12 -1.63
C TYR A 2 4.44 -5.06 -1.03
N ILE A 3 3.17 -5.43 -0.85
CA ILE A 3 2.15 -4.59 -0.23
C ILE A 3 1.50 -5.32 0.96
N ILE A 4 1.19 -4.59 2.03
CA ILE A 4 0.38 -5.08 3.15
C ILE A 4 -0.57 -3.99 3.65
N LYS A 5 -1.82 -4.39 3.93
CA LYS A 5 -2.84 -3.55 4.58
C LYS A 5 -2.88 -3.86 6.07
N VAL A 6 -2.63 -2.85 6.89
CA VAL A 6 -2.56 -2.93 8.35
C VAL A 6 -3.82 -2.34 8.93
N LYS A 7 -4.51 -3.11 9.77
CA LYS A 7 -5.75 -2.69 10.42
C LYS A 7 -5.46 -1.73 11.56
N GLY A 8 -6.07 -0.55 11.51
CA GLY A 8 -6.06 0.40 12.60
C GLY A 8 -6.91 -0.07 13.78
N LYS A 9 -6.72 0.54 14.95
CA LYS A 9 -7.50 0.27 16.17
C LYS A 9 -8.19 1.53 16.65
N ALA A 10 -9.47 1.43 16.97
CA ALA A 10 -10.30 2.52 17.48
C ALA A 10 -10.25 3.77 16.59
N LYS A 11 -9.54 4.82 17.03
CA LYS A 11 -9.41 6.09 16.29
C LYS A 11 -8.27 6.09 15.28
N ILE A 12 -7.42 5.06 15.28
CA ILE A 12 -6.29 4.94 14.35
C ILE A 12 -6.84 4.36 13.04
N PRO A 13 -6.62 5.02 11.88
CA PRO A 13 -7.08 4.54 10.58
C PRO A 13 -6.28 3.34 10.10
N ASP A 14 -6.75 2.70 9.03
CA ASP A 14 -6.01 1.66 8.34
C ASP A 14 -4.86 2.27 7.52
N TYR A 15 -3.80 1.48 7.35
CA TYR A 15 -2.61 1.90 6.61
C TYR A 15 -2.20 0.87 5.57
N ILE A 16 -1.52 1.37 4.54
CA ILE A 16 -0.84 0.60 3.52
C ILE A 16 0.66 0.77 3.72
N GLN A 17 1.39 -0.35 3.65
CA GLN A 17 2.84 -0.37 3.58
C GLN A 17 3.25 -0.93 2.22
N LEU A 18 4.21 -0.27 1.58
CA LEU A 18 4.98 -0.84 0.48
C LEU A 18 6.36 -1.24 1.01
N ARG A 19 6.83 -2.40 0.58
CA ARG A 19 8.14 -2.93 0.93
C ARG A 19 8.91 -3.30 -0.33
N ASP A 20 10.23 -3.12 -0.30
CA ASP A 20 11.09 -3.62 -1.38
C ASP A 20 11.29 -5.14 -1.29
N ASP A 21 12.17 -5.69 -2.13
CA ASP A 21 12.38 -7.14 -2.23
C ASP A 21 13.10 -7.74 -1.01
N ASP A 22 13.81 -6.90 -0.24
CA ASP A 22 14.42 -7.25 1.05
C ASP A 22 13.45 -7.02 2.22
N PHE A 23 12.16 -6.76 1.93
CA PHE A 23 11.10 -6.44 2.88
C PHE A 23 11.33 -5.15 3.69
N VAL A 24 12.21 -4.25 3.26
CA VAL A 24 12.42 -2.94 3.87
C VAL A 24 11.21 -2.06 3.57
N LEU A 25 10.73 -1.32 4.58
CA LEU A 25 9.60 -0.40 4.42
C LEU A 25 10.01 0.81 3.58
N ILE A 26 9.40 0.98 2.41
CA ILE A 26 9.70 2.09 1.48
C ILE A 26 8.58 3.14 1.41
N ALA A 27 7.33 2.76 1.69
CA ALA A 27 6.21 3.71 1.75
C ALA A 27 5.23 3.35 2.86
N TYR A 28 4.65 4.36 3.51
CA TYR A 28 3.63 4.20 4.54
C TYR A 28 2.59 5.32 4.46
N PHE A 29 1.34 4.96 4.17
CA PHE A 29 0.26 5.93 4.01
C PHE A 29 -1.07 5.35 4.45
N ARG A 30 -2.05 6.23 4.69
CA ARG A 30 -3.39 5.83 5.11
C ARG A 30 -4.17 5.24 3.94
N ALA A 31 -4.90 4.17 4.19
CA ALA A 31 -5.72 3.50 3.17
C ALA A 31 -6.96 4.32 2.76
N ASP A 32 -7.36 5.31 3.56
CA ASP A 32 -8.53 6.15 3.34
C ASP A 32 -8.21 7.52 2.70
N ARG A 33 -6.98 7.70 2.21
CA ARG A 33 -6.54 8.93 1.55
C ARG A 33 -6.20 8.69 0.08
N PRO A 34 -6.36 9.70 -0.78
CA PRO A 34 -5.90 9.61 -2.16
C PRO A 34 -4.42 9.28 -2.24
N LEU A 35 -4.06 8.38 -3.16
CA LEU A 35 -2.69 8.05 -3.50
C LEU A 35 -2.03 9.27 -4.15
N LYS A 36 -0.84 9.66 -3.65
CA LYS A 36 -0.09 10.83 -4.11
C LYS A 36 1.40 10.53 -4.10
N ASN A 37 2.13 11.19 -4.98
CA ASN A 37 3.59 11.10 -5.09
C ASN A 37 4.09 9.65 -5.29
N LEU A 38 3.39 8.88 -6.13
CA LEU A 38 3.74 7.49 -6.44
C LEU A 38 4.99 7.38 -7.33
N ASP A 39 5.36 8.46 -8.01
CA ASP A 39 6.61 8.64 -8.76
C ASP A 39 7.85 8.26 -7.93
N LYS A 40 7.86 8.59 -6.64
CA LYS A 40 8.96 8.29 -5.71
C LYS A 40 9.20 6.80 -5.49
N TYR A 41 8.22 5.97 -5.84
CA TYR A 41 8.27 4.51 -5.67
C TYR A 41 8.26 3.78 -7.02
N GLY A 42 8.40 4.49 -8.14
CA GLY A 42 8.33 3.91 -9.48
C GLY A 42 6.92 3.45 -9.89
N LEU A 43 5.88 4.02 -9.27
CA LEU A 43 4.46 3.68 -9.49
C LEU A 43 3.68 4.83 -10.16
N GLU A 44 4.36 5.66 -10.94
CA GLU A 44 3.72 6.76 -11.68
C GLU A 44 2.64 6.23 -12.65
N GLY A 45 1.44 6.81 -12.61
CA GLY A 45 0.32 6.40 -13.46
C GLY A 45 -0.34 5.08 -13.04
N LYS A 46 0.05 4.50 -11.90
CA LYS A 46 -0.50 3.25 -11.35
C LYS A 46 -1.50 3.48 -10.22
N GLU A 47 -1.99 4.71 -10.03
CA GLU A 47 -2.91 5.09 -8.94
C GLU A 47 -4.16 4.21 -8.92
N ASP A 48 -4.83 4.05 -10.06
CA ASP A 48 -6.07 3.29 -10.15
C ASP A 48 -5.83 1.78 -9.91
N ALA A 49 -4.77 1.22 -10.52
CA ALA A 49 -4.39 -0.18 -10.33
C ALA A 49 -4.01 -0.47 -8.87
N LEU A 50 -3.25 0.42 -8.24
CA LEU A 50 -2.90 0.29 -6.83
C LEU A 50 -4.13 0.41 -5.93
N GLN A 51 -5.08 1.29 -6.26
CA GLN A 51 -6.34 1.42 -5.53
C GLN A 51 -7.19 0.15 -5.59
N GLU A 52 -7.25 -0.50 -6.75
CA GLU A 52 -7.92 -1.80 -6.90
C GLU A 52 -7.28 -2.89 -6.03
N VAL A 53 -5.95 -2.99 -6.05
CA VAL A 53 -5.20 -3.92 -5.18
C VAL A 53 -5.51 -3.65 -3.71
N ILE A 54 -5.46 -2.39 -3.26
CA ILE A 54 -5.74 -1.99 -1.87
C ILE A 54 -7.16 -2.36 -1.42
N ASN A 55 -8.13 -2.26 -2.34
CA ASN A 55 -9.54 -2.57 -2.06
C ASN A 55 -9.77 -4.08 -1.88
N GLN A 56 -9.00 -4.91 -2.58
CA GLN A 56 -9.10 -6.37 -2.50
C GLN A 56 -8.16 -6.98 -1.44
N LEU A 57 -7.19 -6.21 -0.93
CA LEU A 57 -6.17 -6.73 -0.03
C LEU A 57 -6.75 -7.06 1.36
N PRO A 58 -6.59 -8.31 1.85
CA PRO A 58 -6.97 -8.67 3.21
C PRO A 58 -5.97 -8.10 4.22
N PHE A 59 -6.47 -7.76 5.41
CA PHE A 59 -5.64 -7.23 6.48
C PHE A 59 -4.60 -8.25 6.96
N GLY A 60 -3.37 -7.78 7.20
CA GLY A 60 -2.29 -8.57 7.78
C GLY A 60 -1.64 -9.58 6.85
N LYS A 61 -2.03 -9.64 5.57
CA LYS A 61 -1.37 -10.50 4.58
C LYS A 61 -0.45 -9.68 3.68
N ILE A 62 0.79 -10.14 3.56
CA ILE A 62 1.75 -9.61 2.60
C ILE A 62 1.45 -10.24 1.24
N GLN A 63 1.41 -9.43 0.20
CA GLN A 63 1.24 -9.88 -1.18
C GLN A 63 2.31 -9.21 -2.06
N ALA A 64 2.80 -9.93 -3.08
CA ALA A 64 3.63 -9.32 -4.11
C ALA A 64 2.80 -8.28 -4.89
N LEU A 65 3.38 -7.10 -5.12
CA LEU A 65 2.74 -6.06 -5.91
C LEU A 65 3.17 -6.22 -7.37
N ASP A 66 2.22 -6.58 -8.22
CA ASP A 66 2.41 -6.79 -9.66
C ASP A 66 1.35 -5.99 -10.43
N ILE A 67 1.68 -4.74 -10.80
CA ILE A 67 0.78 -3.76 -11.45
C ILE A 67 1.46 -2.92 -12.51
#